data_AF-A0A946L1Y9-F1
#
_entry.id   AF-A0A946L1Y9-F1
#
_cell.length_a   1.000
_cell.length_b   1.000
_cell.length_c   1.000
_cell.angle_alpha   90.00
_cell.angle_beta   90.00
_cell.angle_gamma   90.00
#
_symmetry.space_group_name_H-M   'P 1'
#
loop_
_entity.id
_entity.type
_entity.pdbx_description
1 polymer ?
#
loop_
_entity_poly.entity_id
_entity_poly.type
_entity_poly.pdbx_seq_one_letter_code
_entity_poly.pdbx_strand_id
1 'polypeptide(L)'
;MTTDSSFIQFRDGMGGRLIERAWNLQIYSLNSWREFRSQIINENLDSDGAFFQQAREAEGWLSCGERAVMLATLYAVGFDGFAEELNGGCSIQMEEDISHNHREAFRLAMSVAT
;
A
#
# COMPACT_ATOMS: atom_id res chain seq x y z
N MET A 1 14.20 -13.72 12.61
CA MET A 1 13.32 -12.84 11.83
C MET A 1 13.52 -13.19 10.37
N THR A 2 12.44 -13.47 9.64
CA THR A 2 12.50 -13.75 8.20
C THR A 2 12.34 -12.43 7.46
N THR A 3 13.39 -11.98 6.80
CA THR A 3 13.37 -10.76 5.99
C THR A 3 12.76 -11.07 4.63
N ASP A 4 11.78 -10.27 4.20
CA ASP A 4 11.17 -10.39 2.89
C ASP A 4 11.84 -9.40 1.93
N SER A 5 12.63 -9.91 0.99
CA SER A 5 13.38 -9.07 0.05
C SER A 5 12.47 -8.19 -0.81
N SER A 6 11.26 -8.66 -1.15
CA SER A 6 10.30 -7.87 -1.92
C SER A 6 9.76 -6.69 -1.10
N PHE A 7 9.48 -6.92 0.18
CA PHE A 7 9.06 -5.86 1.08
C PHE A 7 10.16 -4.83 1.31
N ILE A 8 11.41 -5.26 1.53
CA ILE A 8 12.54 -4.35 1.71
C ILE A 8 12.72 -3.47 0.48
N GLN A 9 12.65 -4.03 -0.73
CA GLN A 9 12.72 -3.26 -1.98
C GLN A 9 11.55 -2.27 -2.10
N PHE A 10 10.34 -2.69 -1.72
CA PHE A 10 9.16 -1.82 -1.73
C PHE A 10 9.32 -0.64 -0.75
N ARG A 11 9.73 -0.95 0.49
CA ARG A 11 9.94 -0.01 1.60
C ARG A 11 11.03 1.01 1.28
N ASP A 12 12.15 0.56 0.72
CA ASP A 12 13.28 1.43 0.40
C ASP A 12 13.06 2.22 -0.91
N GLY A 13 12.05 1.83 -1.70
CA GLY A 13 11.64 2.45 -2.95
C GLY A 13 10.50 3.46 -2.82
N MET A 14 9.79 3.67 -3.94
CA MET A 14 8.63 4.58 -4.01
C MET A 14 7.44 4.10 -3.17
N GLY A 15 7.35 2.79 -2.92
CA GLY A 15 6.33 2.20 -2.06
C GLY A 15 6.40 2.80 -0.66
N GLY A 16 7.52 2.66 0.03
CA GLY A 16 7.67 3.19 1.39
C GLY A 16 7.48 4.69 1.49
N ARG A 17 8.03 5.46 0.54
CA ARG A 17 7.83 6.93 0.50
C ARG A 17 6.37 7.33 0.36
N LEU A 18 5.61 6.59 -0.46
CA LEU A 18 4.18 6.82 -0.61
C LEU A 18 3.46 6.53 0.71
N ILE A 19 3.76 5.41 1.36
CA ILE A 19 3.10 4.99 2.61
C ILE A 19 3.34 5.99 3.74
N GLU A 20 4.58 6.46 3.92
CA GLU A 20 4.86 7.47 4.94
C GLU A 20 4.12 8.79 4.66
N ARG A 21 4.07 9.20 3.40
CA ARG A 21 3.43 10.46 3.00
C ARG A 21 1.91 10.40 3.03
N ALA A 22 1.32 9.29 2.58
CA ALA A 22 -0.12 9.12 2.40
C ALA A 22 -0.82 8.64 3.67
N TRP A 23 -0.18 7.76 4.44
CA TRP A 23 -0.79 7.11 5.59
C TRP A 23 -0.12 7.44 6.91
N ASN A 24 0.89 8.34 6.89
CA ASN A 24 1.63 8.76 8.08
C ASN A 24 2.16 7.57 8.92
N LEU A 25 2.51 6.47 8.24
CA LEU A 25 2.90 5.21 8.89
C LEU A 25 4.39 4.98 8.73
N GLN A 26 5.09 4.78 9.84
CA GLN A 26 6.54 4.54 9.88
C GLN A 26 6.89 3.14 9.36
N ILE A 27 7.13 3.02 8.07
CA ILE A 27 7.36 1.73 7.39
C ILE A 27 8.82 1.23 7.52
N TYR A 28 9.79 2.12 7.78
CA TYR A 28 11.22 1.77 7.79
C TYR A 28 11.65 0.84 8.92
N SER A 29 10.86 0.73 10.00
CA SER A 29 11.12 -0.19 11.11
C SER A 29 10.71 -1.64 10.80
N LEU A 30 9.99 -1.85 9.71
CA LEU A 30 9.38 -3.13 9.34
C LEU A 30 10.28 -3.90 8.36
N ASN A 31 10.19 -5.23 8.38
CA ASN A 31 11.06 -6.11 7.58
C ASN A 31 10.29 -7.13 6.73
N SER A 32 8.95 -7.13 6.78
CA SER A 32 8.12 -8.01 5.95
C SER A 32 6.69 -7.46 5.75
N TRP A 33 6.03 -7.93 4.67
CA TRP A 33 4.61 -7.67 4.44
C TRP A 33 3.71 -8.08 5.61
N ARG A 34 4.07 -9.16 6.31
CA ARG A 34 3.33 -9.64 7.49
C ARG A 34 3.45 -8.67 8.68
N GLU A 35 4.64 -8.15 8.94
CA GLU A 35 4.84 -7.12 9.97
C GLU A 35 4.08 -5.85 9.61
N PHE A 36 4.12 -5.45 8.34
CA PHE A 36 3.39 -4.30 7.85
C PHE A 36 1.87 -4.43 7.96
N ARG A 37 1.31 -5.58 7.58
CA ARG A 37 -0.10 -5.90 7.83
C ARG A 37 -0.45 -5.77 9.31
N SER A 38 0.38 -6.32 10.19
CA SER A 38 0.15 -6.27 11.64
C SER A 38 0.17 -4.84 12.16
N GLN A 39 1.08 -3.99 11.66
CA GLN A 39 1.13 -2.58 11.99
C GLN A 39 -0.16 -1.87 11.57
N ILE A 40 -0.63 -2.06 10.34
CA ILE A 40 -1.88 -1.45 9.86
C ILE A 40 -3.07 -1.86 10.74
N ILE A 41 -3.18 -3.15 11.08
CA ILE A 41 -4.27 -3.64 11.96
C ILE A 41 -4.21 -2.95 13.32
N ASN A 42 -3.03 -2.89 13.95
CA ASN A 42 -2.87 -2.28 15.26
C ASN A 42 -3.18 -0.78 15.23
N GLU A 43 -2.61 -0.04 14.28
CA GLU A 43 -2.88 1.40 14.11
C GLU A 43 -4.36 1.66 13.86
N ASN A 44 -5.02 0.86 13.02
CA ASN A 44 -6.44 1.02 12.74
C ASN A 44 -7.33 0.69 13.95
N LEU A 45 -6.95 -0.29 14.78
CA LEU A 45 -7.66 -0.62 16.02
C LEU A 45 -7.44 0.45 17.10
N ASP A 46 -6.20 0.87 17.30
CA ASP A 46 -5.82 1.86 18.33
C ASP A 46 -6.40 3.25 18.04
N SER A 47 -6.63 3.56 16.76
CA SER A 47 -7.19 4.83 16.29
C SER A 47 -8.67 4.80 15.94
N ASP A 48 -9.40 3.74 16.30
CA ASP A 48 -10.85 3.58 16.00
C ASP A 48 -11.19 3.81 14.51
N GLY A 49 -10.36 3.26 13.61
CA GLY A 49 -10.55 3.34 12.16
C GLY A 49 -9.90 4.54 11.47
N ALA A 50 -9.15 5.39 12.16
CA ALA A 50 -8.59 6.61 11.57
C ALA A 50 -7.58 6.31 10.44
N PHE A 51 -6.88 5.17 10.49
CA PHE A 51 -5.97 4.77 9.42
C PHE A 51 -6.69 4.67 8.06
N PHE A 52 -7.84 3.98 8.00
CA PHE A 52 -8.60 3.89 6.75
C PHE A 52 -9.22 5.22 6.32
N GLN A 53 -9.55 6.12 7.26
CA GLN A 53 -9.94 7.48 6.89
C GLN A 53 -8.79 8.24 6.23
N GLN A 54 -7.57 8.17 6.78
CA GLN A 54 -6.39 8.79 6.17
C GLN A 54 -6.10 8.24 4.78
N ALA A 55 -6.20 6.92 4.61
CA ALA A 55 -6.04 6.29 3.29
C ALA A 55 -7.09 6.79 2.27
N ARG A 56 -8.32 7.03 2.71
CA ARG A 56 -9.40 7.60 1.88
C ARG A 56 -9.14 9.06 1.53
N GLU A 57 -8.69 9.86 2.48
CA GLU A 57 -8.31 11.26 2.24
C GLU A 57 -7.12 11.35 1.28
N ALA A 58 -6.16 10.44 1.41
CA ALA A 58 -5.00 10.36 0.52
C ALA A 58 -5.41 10.16 -0.94
N GLU A 59 -6.33 9.23 -1.19
CA GLU A 59 -6.83 8.90 -2.53
C GLU A 59 -7.18 10.14 -3.36
N GLY A 60 -7.83 11.14 -2.74
CA GLY A 60 -8.30 12.34 -3.43
C GLY A 60 -7.21 13.26 -3.98
N TRP A 61 -5.94 13.08 -3.57
CA TRP A 61 -4.82 13.89 -4.06
C TRP A 61 -3.64 13.06 -4.60
N LEU A 62 -3.75 11.72 -4.62
CA LEU A 62 -2.75 10.86 -5.24
C LEU A 62 -2.81 10.97 -6.77
N SER A 63 -1.64 10.92 -7.40
CA SER A 63 -1.58 10.70 -8.85
C SER A 63 -2.08 9.30 -9.22
N CYS A 64 -2.47 9.07 -10.48
CA CYS A 64 -2.94 7.74 -10.92
C CYS A 64 -1.95 6.62 -10.60
N GLY A 65 -0.64 6.87 -10.79
CA GLY A 65 0.41 5.89 -10.49
C GLY A 65 0.53 5.59 -8.99
N GLU A 66 0.43 6.60 -8.14
CA GLU A 66 0.48 6.43 -6.69
C GLU A 66 -0.78 5.75 -6.15
N ARG A 67 -1.96 6.10 -6.68
CA ARG A 67 -3.21 5.43 -6.35
C ARG A 67 -3.11 3.95 -6.69
N ALA A 68 -2.55 3.58 -7.84
CA ALA A 68 -2.36 2.18 -8.18
C ALA A 68 -1.42 1.45 -7.19
N VAL A 69 -0.31 2.08 -6.77
CA VAL A 69 0.59 1.52 -5.75
C VAL A 69 -0.14 1.38 -4.41
N MET A 70 -0.92 2.38 -4.00
CA MET A 70 -1.70 2.36 -2.76
C MET A 70 -2.70 1.20 -2.76
N LEU A 71 -3.46 1.03 -3.85
CA LEU A 71 -4.43 -0.07 -3.99
C LEU A 71 -3.73 -1.42 -3.97
N ALA A 72 -2.67 -1.62 -4.76
CA ALA A 72 -1.87 -2.84 -4.75
C ALA A 72 -1.31 -3.18 -3.37
N THR A 73 -0.92 -2.15 -2.61
CA THR A 73 -0.45 -2.32 -1.23
C THR A 73 -1.55 -2.83 -0.32
N LEU A 74 -2.77 -2.29 -0.43
CA LEU A 74 -3.93 -2.77 0.34
C LEU A 74 -4.26 -4.23 0.01
N TYR A 75 -4.18 -4.63 -1.26
CA TYR A 75 -4.29 -6.05 -1.65
C TYR A 75 -3.17 -6.90 -1.03
N ALA A 76 -1.92 -6.45 -1.09
CA ALA A 76 -0.76 -7.17 -0.53
C ALA A 76 -0.89 -7.47 0.97
N VAL A 77 -1.57 -6.61 1.72
CA VAL A 77 -1.81 -6.80 3.16
C VAL A 77 -3.21 -7.37 3.49
N GLY A 78 -3.98 -7.77 2.47
CA GLY A 78 -5.26 -8.48 2.61
C GLY A 78 -6.43 -7.58 3.01
N PHE A 79 -6.45 -6.33 2.55
CA PHE A 79 -7.58 -5.39 2.69
C PHE A 79 -8.31 -5.19 1.35
N ASP A 80 -8.55 -6.30 0.64
CA ASP A 80 -9.09 -6.33 -0.72
C ASP A 80 -10.43 -5.58 -0.83
N GLY A 81 -11.35 -5.81 0.11
CA GLY A 81 -12.64 -5.13 0.12
C GLY A 81 -12.54 -3.61 0.29
N PHE A 82 -11.56 -3.13 1.06
CA PHE A 82 -11.30 -1.69 1.20
C PHE A 82 -10.62 -1.12 -0.04
N ALA A 83 -9.70 -1.87 -0.65
CA ALA A 83 -9.09 -1.50 -1.93
C ALA A 83 -10.16 -1.39 -3.05
N GLU A 84 -11.09 -2.34 -3.12
CA GLU A 84 -12.21 -2.33 -4.07
C GLU A 84 -13.14 -1.14 -3.84
N GLU A 85 -13.45 -0.81 -2.58
CA GLU A 85 -14.23 0.37 -2.22
C GLU A 85 -13.55 1.65 -2.74
N LEU A 86 -12.25 1.81 -2.46
CA LEU A 86 -11.47 2.95 -2.91
C LEU A 86 -11.30 3.00 -4.44
N ASN A 87 -11.28 1.86 -5.12
CA ASN A 87 -11.23 1.83 -6.58
C ASN A 87 -12.59 2.04 -7.25
N GLY A 88 -13.67 2.20 -6.47
CA GLY A 88 -15.03 2.35 -7.00
C GLY A 88 -15.54 1.09 -7.70
N GLY A 89 -15.04 -0.10 -7.34
CA GLY A 89 -15.41 -1.37 -7.95
C GLY A 89 -14.81 -1.64 -9.33
N CYS A 90 -13.90 -0.79 -9.83
CA CYS A 90 -13.11 -1.10 -11.03
C CYS A 90 -12.02 -2.12 -10.71
N SER A 91 -11.59 -2.93 -11.68
CA SER A 91 -10.41 -3.78 -11.52
C SER A 91 -9.14 -2.95 -11.71
N ILE A 92 -8.05 -3.30 -11.01
CA ILE A 92 -6.72 -2.73 -11.28
C ILE A 92 -6.27 -3.24 -12.65
N GLN A 93 -6.65 -2.57 -13.74
CA GLN A 93 -6.09 -2.79 -15.09
C GLN A 93 -4.93 -1.84 -15.40
N MET A 94 -4.21 -1.38 -14.37
CA MET A 94 -3.43 -0.14 -14.44
C MET A 94 -1.95 -0.30 -14.79
N GLU A 95 -1.37 -1.50 -14.95
CA GLU A 95 0.10 -1.63 -15.03
C GLU A 95 0.72 -0.86 -16.22
N GLU A 96 0.02 -0.78 -17.35
CA GLU A 96 0.48 -0.05 -18.54
C GLU A 96 0.42 1.47 -18.36
N ASP A 97 -0.56 1.98 -17.61
CA ASP A 97 -0.78 3.40 -17.33
C ASP A 97 0.02 3.93 -16.12
N ILE A 98 0.59 3.02 -15.32
CA ILE A 98 1.48 3.39 -14.22
C ILE A 98 2.80 3.89 -14.82
N SER A 99 3.12 5.16 -14.52
CA SER A 99 4.40 5.78 -14.84
C SER A 99 5.57 4.90 -14.39
N HIS A 100 6.67 4.88 -15.13
CA HIS A 100 7.83 4.04 -14.87
C HIS A 100 8.29 4.05 -13.39
N ASN A 101 8.23 5.21 -12.72
CA ASN A 101 8.66 5.39 -11.34
C ASN A 101 7.82 4.65 -10.28
N HIS A 102 6.56 4.31 -10.60
CA HIS A 102 5.63 3.65 -9.67
C HIS A 102 5.44 2.17 -9.98
N ARG A 103 5.86 1.72 -11.18
CA ARG A 103 5.61 0.36 -11.69
C ARG A 103 6.32 -0.70 -10.85
N GLU A 104 7.53 -0.43 -10.38
CA GLU A 104 8.27 -1.36 -9.54
C GLU A 104 7.58 -1.57 -8.18
N ALA A 105 7.20 -0.49 -7.49
CA ALA A 105 6.48 -0.58 -6.23
C ALA A 105 5.15 -1.32 -6.37
N PHE A 106 4.41 -1.04 -7.46
CA PHE A 106 3.18 -1.75 -7.80
C PHE A 106 3.43 -3.27 -7.97
N ARG A 107 4.43 -3.65 -8.77
CA ARG A 107 4.78 -5.06 -9.01
C ARG A 107 5.17 -5.79 -7.73
N LEU A 108 5.97 -5.15 -6.87
CA LEU A 108 6.39 -5.74 -5.61
C LEU A 108 5.18 -6.02 -4.71
N ALA A 109 4.24 -5.08 -4.59
CA ALA A 109 3.01 -5.28 -3.84
C ALA A 109 2.11 -6.37 -4.47
N MET A 110 1.91 -6.35 -5.80
CA MET A 110 1.11 -7.36 -6.48
C MET A 110 1.73 -8.77 -6.46
N SER A 111 3.06 -8.89 -6.30
CA SER A 111 3.74 -10.20 -6.25
C SER A 111 3.36 -11.06 -5.04
N VAL A 112 2.75 -10.46 -4.02
CA VAL A 112 2.31 -11.11 -2.78
C VAL A 112 0.79 -11.05 -2.58
N ALA A 113 0.07 -10.31 -3.43
CA ALA A 113 -1.39 -10.19 -3.38
C ALA A 113 -2.13 -11.42 -3.97
N THR A 114 -1.40 -12.42 -4.47
CA THR A 114 -1.91 -13.64 -5.13
C THR A 114 -2.21 -14.78 -4.18
#